data_AF-A0A2A6CHS6-F1
#
_entry.id   AF-A0A2A6CHS6-F1
#
_cell.length_a   1.000
_cell.length_b   1.000
_cell.length_c   1.000
_cell.angle_alpha   90.00
_cell.angle_beta   90.00
_cell.angle_gamma   90.00
#
_symmetry.space_group_name_H-M   'P 1'
#
loop_
_entity.id
_entity.type
_entity.pdbx_description
1 polymer ?
#
loop_
_entity_poly.entity_id
_entity_poly.type
_entity_poly.pdbx_seq_one_letter_code
_entity_poly.pdbx_strand_id
1 'polypeptide(L)'
;LHADLLDDSDDFLVALLSVIADANDNLDQEETDKLPARLQYFEGHRSTDDVLRKKVVDSLYQCCATRHGRERLRAAGVYALAREFDRAIGAEREGGASGPSAPKALKDFTSERSDPEAVEANLHNLIGVLIRYESEMCVAPELESIRELE
;
A
#
# COMPACT_ATOMS: atom_id res chain seq x y z
N LEU A 1 17.07 2.64 -9.36
CA LEU A 1 15.80 3.31 -9.02
C LEU A 1 15.12 2.71 -7.79
N HIS A 2 14.51 1.51 -7.82
CA HIS A 2 13.83 0.99 -6.62
C HIS A 2 14.77 0.82 -5.42
N ALA A 3 16.02 0.43 -5.66
CA ALA A 3 17.03 0.38 -4.60
C ALA A 3 17.41 1.75 -4.03
N ASP A 4 17.29 2.81 -4.83
CA ASP A 4 17.56 4.19 -4.38
C ASP A 4 16.35 4.77 -3.64
N LEU A 5 15.13 4.38 -4.04
CA LEU A 5 13.88 4.79 -3.37
C LEU A 5 13.64 4.04 -2.06
N LEU A 6 14.05 2.77 -1.99
CA LEU A 6 13.90 1.88 -0.84
C LEU A 6 15.23 1.58 -0.18
N ASP A 7 16.05 2.62 -0.04
CA ASP A 7 17.35 2.56 0.61
C ASP A 7 17.23 2.22 2.11
N ASP A 8 18.38 2.14 2.78
CA ASP A 8 18.44 1.76 4.20
C ASP A 8 18.05 2.92 5.15
N SER A 9 17.82 4.14 4.64
CA SER A 9 17.40 5.27 5.47
C SER A 9 15.93 5.16 5.88
N ASP A 10 15.14 4.42 5.09
CA ASP A 10 13.69 4.32 5.16
C ASP A 10 12.96 5.67 5.10
N ASP A 11 13.63 6.81 4.89
CA ASP A 11 13.00 8.15 4.99
C ASP A 11 11.88 8.31 3.94
N PHE A 12 12.13 7.87 2.70
CA PHE A 12 11.11 7.87 1.65
C PHE A 12 9.97 6.88 1.95
N LEU A 13 10.32 5.67 2.41
CA LEU A 13 9.34 4.64 2.72
C LEU A 13 8.44 5.07 3.87
N VAL A 14 8.98 5.64 4.93
CA VAL A 14 8.23 6.21 6.06
C VAL A 14 7.29 7.31 5.57
N ALA A 15 7.76 8.21 4.69
CA ALA A 15 6.90 9.27 4.15
C ALA A 15 5.69 8.69 3.41
N LEU A 16 5.87 7.62 2.63
CA LEU A 16 4.76 6.92 1.98
C LEU A 16 3.84 6.22 2.99
N LEU A 17 4.40 5.40 3.88
CA LEU A 17 3.61 4.59 4.82
C LEU A 17 2.82 5.45 5.81
N SER A 18 3.35 6.62 6.21
CA SER A 18 2.64 7.54 7.11
C SER A 18 1.31 8.05 6.55
N VAL A 19 1.11 8.00 5.22
CA VAL A 19 -0.15 8.37 4.58
C VAL A 19 -1.25 7.33 4.84
N ILE A 20 -0.89 6.06 5.00
CA ILE A 20 -1.85 4.95 5.14
C ILE A 20 -1.90 4.35 6.55
N ALA A 21 -0.87 4.58 7.37
CA ALA A 21 -0.79 4.14 8.76
C ALA A 21 -1.74 4.93 9.67
N ASP A 22 -2.19 4.30 10.75
CA ASP A 22 -3.02 4.93 11.78
C ASP A 22 -2.68 4.39 13.17
N ALA A 23 -2.80 5.24 14.19
CA ALA A 23 -2.59 4.86 15.59
C ALA A 23 -3.54 3.74 16.07
N ASN A 24 -4.66 3.53 15.38
CA ASN A 24 -5.63 2.47 15.70
C ASN A 24 -5.38 1.16 14.93
N ASP A 25 -4.31 1.06 14.13
CA ASP A 25 -3.98 -0.17 13.41
C ASP A 25 -3.65 -1.29 14.42
N ASN A 26 -4.27 -2.46 14.24
CA ASN A 26 -4.12 -3.57 15.16
C ASN A 26 -2.95 -4.48 14.74
N LEU A 27 -1.73 -3.97 14.96
CA LEU A 27 -0.47 -4.67 14.71
C LEU A 27 0.00 -5.40 15.97
N ASP A 28 0.45 -6.64 15.82
CA ASP A 28 1.13 -7.33 16.92
C ASP A 28 2.58 -6.84 17.11
N GLN A 29 3.26 -7.32 18.16
CA GLN A 29 4.63 -6.90 18.45
C GLN A 29 5.61 -7.29 17.33
N GLU A 30 5.45 -8.46 16.71
CA GLU A 30 6.35 -8.91 15.64
C GLU A 30 6.16 -8.09 14.36
N GLU A 31 4.92 -7.73 14.05
CA GLU A 31 4.56 -6.83 12.96
C GLU A 31 5.09 -5.42 13.20
N THR A 32 4.95 -4.92 14.43
CA THR A 32 5.45 -3.60 14.84
C THR A 32 6.97 -3.53 14.76
N ASP A 33 7.69 -4.55 15.25
CA ASP A 33 9.15 -4.59 15.25
C ASP A 33 9.77 -4.55 13.84
N LYS A 34 9.01 -4.98 12.82
CA LYS A 34 9.42 -4.91 11.40
C LYS A 34 9.27 -3.52 10.80
N LEU A 35 8.44 -2.66 11.38
CA LEU A 35 8.25 -1.31 10.83
C LEU A 35 9.52 -0.46 10.99
N PRO A 36 9.75 0.50 10.07
CA PRO A 36 10.76 1.52 10.29
C PRO A 36 10.57 2.20 11.65
N ALA A 37 11.67 2.54 12.34
CA ALA A 37 11.64 3.02 13.73
C ALA A 37 10.66 4.18 13.98
N ARG A 38 10.46 5.06 12.99
CA ARG A 38 9.54 6.21 13.07
C ARG A 38 8.05 5.82 13.08
N LEU A 39 7.71 4.58 12.71
CA LEU A 39 6.34 4.07 12.61
C LEU A 39 5.98 3.07 13.71
N GLN A 40 6.95 2.56 14.48
CA GLN A 40 6.69 1.60 15.57
C GLN A 40 5.82 2.16 16.69
N TYR A 41 5.84 3.48 16.87
CA TYR A 41 5.01 4.23 17.83
C TYR A 41 4.26 5.35 17.13
N PHE A 42 3.68 5.06 15.97
CA PHE A 42 2.96 6.06 15.19
C PHE A 42 1.69 6.52 15.92
N GLU A 43 1.65 7.79 16.31
CA GLU A 43 0.49 8.42 16.97
C GLU A 43 -0.40 9.20 15.97
N GLY A 44 -0.10 9.12 14.68
CA GLY A 44 -0.82 9.85 13.63
C GLY A 44 -2.07 9.15 13.13
N HIS A 45 -2.69 9.77 12.13
CA HIS A 45 -3.84 9.21 11.42
C HIS A 45 -3.55 9.13 9.93
N ARG A 46 -4.18 8.15 9.29
CA ARG A 46 -4.14 8.01 7.83
C ARG A 46 -4.70 9.26 7.16
N SER A 47 -4.22 9.56 5.97
CA SER A 47 -4.68 10.72 5.22
C SER A 47 -6.15 10.59 4.86
N THR A 48 -6.92 11.68 4.98
CA THR A 48 -8.30 11.75 4.52
C THR A 48 -8.43 11.99 3.01
N ASP A 49 -7.31 12.20 2.30
CA ASP A 49 -7.29 12.43 0.86
C ASP A 49 -7.18 11.10 0.09
N ASP A 50 -8.31 10.68 -0.50
CA ASP A 50 -8.43 9.45 -1.31
C ASP A 50 -7.43 9.40 -2.47
N VAL A 51 -7.14 10.54 -3.10
CA VAL A 51 -6.22 10.60 -4.24
C VAL A 51 -4.80 10.35 -3.76
N LEU A 52 -4.42 10.92 -2.61
CA LEU A 52 -3.12 10.68 -2.01
C LEU A 52 -2.97 9.23 -1.56
N ARG A 53 -3.97 8.69 -0.85
CA ARG A 53 -4.04 7.27 -0.44
C ARG A 53 -3.83 6.35 -1.65
N LYS A 54 -4.55 6.60 -2.74
CA LYS A 54 -4.42 5.86 -4.01
C LYS A 54 -3.00 5.91 -4.57
N LYS A 55 -2.44 7.10 -4.72
CA LYS A 55 -1.10 7.28 -5.32
C LYS A 55 -0.02 6.58 -4.51
N VAL A 56 -0.15 6.56 -3.19
CA VAL A 56 0.77 5.81 -2.31
C VAL A 56 0.66 4.32 -2.55
N VAL A 57 -0.56 3.75 -2.55
CA VAL A 57 -0.78 2.32 -2.83
C VAL A 57 -0.24 1.94 -4.21
N ASP A 58 -0.53 2.74 -5.24
CA ASP A 58 -0.05 2.51 -6.61
C ASP A 58 1.49 2.53 -6.66
N SER A 59 2.13 3.46 -5.94
CA SER A 59 3.60 3.59 -5.88
C SER A 59 4.24 2.40 -5.17
N LEU A 60 3.66 1.95 -4.05
CA LEU A 60 4.12 0.75 -3.33
C LEU A 60 3.97 -0.50 -4.21
N TYR A 61 2.85 -0.64 -4.92
CA TYR A 61 2.65 -1.74 -5.86
C TYR A 61 3.65 -1.72 -7.02
N GLN A 62 3.96 -0.55 -7.57
CA GLN A 62 5.00 -0.41 -8.60
C GLN A 62 6.38 -0.84 -8.10
N CYS A 63 6.72 -0.52 -6.85
CA CYS A 63 7.99 -0.96 -6.24
C CYS A 63 8.11 -2.50 -6.18
N CYS A 64 6.98 -3.22 -6.08
CA CYS A 64 6.94 -4.68 -6.13
C CYS A 64 7.32 -5.30 -7.49
N ALA A 65 7.47 -4.51 -8.56
CA ALA A 65 7.88 -5.02 -9.87
C ALA A 65 9.29 -5.66 -9.87
N THR A 66 10.13 -5.33 -8.88
CA THR A 66 11.47 -5.90 -8.72
C THR A 66 11.55 -6.76 -7.47
N ARG A 67 12.37 -7.81 -7.52
CA ARG A 67 12.68 -8.66 -6.34
C ARG A 67 13.16 -7.82 -5.14
N HIS A 68 14.09 -6.90 -5.37
CA HIS A 68 14.61 -6.01 -4.33
C HIS A 68 13.49 -5.24 -3.62
N GLY A 69 12.58 -4.61 -4.39
CA GLY A 69 11.46 -3.88 -3.80
C GLY A 69 10.52 -4.78 -3.00
N ARG A 70 10.21 -6.00 -3.47
CA ARG A 70 9.40 -6.94 -2.70
C ARG A 70 10.08 -7.36 -1.40
N GLU A 71 11.36 -7.69 -1.44
CA GLU A 71 12.14 -8.06 -0.25
C GLU A 71 12.19 -6.92 0.77
N ARG A 72 12.49 -5.69 0.32
CA ARG A 72 12.52 -4.49 1.18
C ARG A 72 11.16 -4.18 1.80
N LEU A 73 10.08 -4.17 1.02
CA LEU A 73 8.73 -3.88 1.52
C LEU A 73 8.24 -4.96 2.50
N ARG A 74 8.55 -6.25 2.27
CA ARG A 74 8.24 -7.31 3.24
C ARG A 74 9.04 -7.15 4.53
N ALA A 75 10.34 -6.85 4.43
CA ALA A 75 11.20 -6.64 5.58
C ALA A 75 10.74 -5.45 6.44
N ALA A 76 10.22 -4.40 5.82
CA ALA A 76 9.73 -3.19 6.48
C ALA A 76 8.27 -3.31 6.99
N GLY A 77 7.67 -4.51 7.02
CA GLY A 77 6.33 -4.73 7.58
C GLY A 77 5.16 -4.16 6.75
N VAL A 78 5.38 -3.80 5.49
CA VAL A 78 4.36 -3.11 4.64
C VAL A 78 3.10 -3.95 4.45
N TYR A 79 3.22 -5.28 4.44
CA TYR A 79 2.06 -6.18 4.38
C TYR A 79 1.06 -5.93 5.52
N ALA A 80 1.55 -5.80 6.76
CA ALA A 80 0.69 -5.65 7.92
C ALA A 80 -0.05 -4.31 7.91
N LEU A 81 0.64 -3.22 7.56
CA LEU A 81 0.02 -1.92 7.35
C LEU A 81 -1.01 -1.93 6.22
N ALA A 82 -0.70 -2.55 5.07
CA ALA A 82 -1.63 -2.65 3.96
C ALA A 82 -2.90 -3.44 4.33
N ARG A 83 -2.77 -4.50 5.15
CA ARG A 83 -3.90 -5.29 5.67
C ARG A 83 -4.82 -4.47 6.59
N GLU A 84 -4.26 -3.71 7.52
CA GLU A 84 -5.06 -2.88 8.42
C GLU A 84 -5.71 -1.70 7.67
N PHE A 85 -5.00 -1.15 6.68
CA PHE A 85 -5.56 -0.14 5.78
C PHE A 85 -6.75 -0.66 4.96
N ASP A 86 -6.66 -1.88 4.41
CA ASP A 86 -7.76 -2.56 3.71
C ASP A 86 -8.98 -2.77 4.61
N ARG A 87 -8.76 -3.27 5.83
CA ARG A 87 -9.80 -3.41 6.85
C ARG A 87 -10.50 -2.08 7.15
N ALA A 88 -9.74 -1.00 7.27
CA ALA A 88 -10.28 0.32 7.55
C ALA A 88 -11.15 0.86 6.40
N ILE A 89 -10.72 0.72 5.14
CA ILE A 89 -11.52 1.10 3.97
C ILE A 89 -12.84 0.31 3.95
N GLY A 90 -12.81 -0.99 4.26
CA GLY A 90 -14.02 -1.80 4.40
C GLY A 90 -14.99 -1.25 5.45
N ALA A 91 -14.48 -0.90 6.64
CA ALA A 91 -15.29 -0.33 7.71
C ALA A 91 -15.87 1.06 7.37
N GLU A 92 -15.10 1.92 6.69
CA GLU A 92 -15.56 3.26 6.23
C GLU A 92 -16.79 3.14 5.32
N ARG A 93 -16.83 2.11 4.47
CA ARG A 93 -17.97 1.84 3.57
C ARG A 93 -19.21 1.39 4.31
N GLU A 94 -19.05 0.49 5.28
CA GLU A 94 -20.15 -0.02 6.10
C GLU A 94 -20.73 1.08 7.01
N GLY A 95 -19.88 1.98 7.54
CA GLY A 95 -20.30 3.10 8.39
C GLY A 95 -20.91 4.29 7.63
N GLY A 96 -20.49 4.52 6.38
CA GLY A 96 -20.94 5.64 5.53
C GLY A 96 -22.39 5.57 5.04
N ALA A 97 -23.08 4.44 5.24
CA ALA A 97 -24.48 4.25 4.81
C ALA A 97 -25.53 5.01 5.67
N SER A 98 -25.13 5.84 6.64
CA SER A 98 -26.03 6.49 7.61
C SER A 98 -26.02 8.03 7.66
N GLY A 99 -25.31 8.73 6.75
CA GLY A 99 -25.23 10.22 6.73
C GLY A 99 -26.09 10.90 5.64
N PRO A 100 -26.60 12.14 5.86
CA PRO A 100 -27.39 12.86 4.88
C PRO A 100 -26.54 13.23 3.65
N SER A 101 -26.95 12.76 2.47
CA SER A 101 -26.26 13.03 1.20
C SER A 101 -26.26 14.53 0.87
N ALA A 102 -25.07 15.14 0.80
CA ALA A 102 -24.89 16.48 0.26
C ALA A 102 -25.24 16.52 -1.26
N PRO A 103 -25.75 17.66 -1.78
CA PRO A 103 -26.23 17.75 -3.15
C PRO A 103 -25.11 17.60 -4.19
N LYS A 104 -25.37 16.76 -5.20
CA LYS A 104 -24.46 16.27 -6.26
C LYS A 104 -23.95 17.32 -7.28
N ALA A 105 -24.16 18.62 -7.08
CA ALA A 105 -24.05 19.60 -8.17
C ALA A 105 -22.70 20.35 -8.30
N LEU A 106 -21.72 20.09 -7.43
CA LEU A 106 -20.45 20.84 -7.43
C LEU A 106 -19.22 19.93 -7.31
N LYS A 107 -19.20 18.80 -8.04
CA LYS A 107 -18.05 17.88 -8.09
C LYS A 107 -17.48 17.65 -9.50
N ASP A 108 -17.96 18.36 -10.51
CA ASP A 108 -17.71 18.02 -11.92
C ASP A 108 -16.54 18.76 -12.60
N PHE A 109 -15.78 19.63 -11.92
CA PHE A 109 -14.78 20.46 -12.61
C PHE A 109 -13.30 20.23 -12.25
N THR A 110 -12.94 19.45 -11.23
CA THR A 110 -11.52 19.32 -10.82
C THR A 110 -11.05 17.93 -10.39
N SER A 111 -11.85 16.87 -10.56
CA SER A 111 -11.42 15.53 -10.17
C SER A 111 -11.37 14.63 -11.39
N GLU A 112 -10.16 14.29 -11.83
CA GLU A 112 -9.92 12.93 -12.31
C GLU A 112 -10.55 12.02 -11.25
N ARG A 113 -11.68 11.36 -11.58
CA ARG A 113 -12.30 10.41 -10.67
C ARG A 113 -11.23 9.36 -10.35
N SER A 114 -10.63 9.47 -9.18
CA SER A 114 -9.98 8.34 -8.54
C SER A 114 -11.11 7.35 -8.27
N ASP A 115 -11.32 6.47 -9.24
CA ASP A 115 -12.32 5.40 -9.14
C ASP A 115 -12.04 4.63 -7.84
N PRO A 116 -12.92 4.67 -6.83
CA PRO A 116 -12.68 4.04 -5.54
C PRO A 116 -12.45 2.53 -5.69
N GLU A 117 -12.99 1.91 -6.74
CA GLU A 117 -12.73 0.51 -7.09
C GLU A 117 -11.28 0.26 -7.50
N ALA A 118 -10.62 1.24 -8.14
CA ALA A 118 -9.24 1.09 -8.61
C ALA A 118 -8.21 1.14 -7.47
N VAL A 119 -8.49 1.86 -6.37
CA VAL A 119 -7.63 1.87 -5.18
C VAL A 119 -7.57 0.48 -4.57
N GLU A 120 -8.74 -0.14 -4.41
CA GLU A 120 -8.85 -1.48 -3.83
C GLU A 120 -8.23 -2.54 -4.71
N ALA A 121 -8.37 -2.42 -6.03
CA ALA A 121 -7.73 -3.35 -6.95
C ALA A 121 -6.20 -3.41 -6.71
N ASN A 122 -5.53 -2.26 -6.65
CA ASN A 122 -4.09 -2.23 -6.41
C ASN A 122 -3.70 -2.53 -4.97
N LEU A 123 -4.55 -2.21 -3.99
CA LEU A 123 -4.33 -2.59 -2.60
C LEU A 123 -4.38 -4.12 -2.43
N HIS A 124 -5.40 -4.78 -2.98
CA HIS A 124 -5.51 -6.23 -2.98
C HIS A 124 -4.36 -6.90 -3.73
N ASN A 125 -3.92 -6.33 -4.86
CA ASN A 125 -2.75 -6.82 -5.59
C ASN A 125 -1.46 -6.68 -4.78
N LEU A 126 -1.26 -5.53 -4.12
CA LEU A 126 -0.13 -5.27 -3.23
C LEU A 126 -0.09 -6.29 -2.08
N ILE A 127 -1.22 -6.47 -1.38
CA ILE A 127 -1.34 -7.47 -0.31
C ILE A 127 -1.03 -8.87 -0.85
N GLY A 128 -1.63 -9.25 -1.98
CA GLY A 128 -1.43 -10.56 -2.61
C GLY A 128 0.01 -10.85 -3.04
N VAL A 129 0.78 -9.81 -3.41
CA VAL A 129 2.20 -9.94 -3.71
C VAL A 129 3.04 -10.05 -2.43
N LEU A 130 2.73 -9.25 -1.42
CA LEU A 130 3.55 -9.18 -0.20
C LEU A 130 3.33 -10.37 0.75
N ILE A 131 2.15 -11.01 0.73
CA ILE A 131 1.86 -12.20 1.55
C ILE A 131 2.63 -13.45 1.10
N ARG A 132 3.02 -13.52 -0.18
CA ARG A 132 3.71 -14.67 -0.76
C ARG A 132 5.20 -14.64 -0.46
N TYR A 133 5.82 -15.81 -0.34
CA TYR A 133 7.27 -15.91 -0.22
C TYR A 133 7.95 -15.60 -1.56
N GLU A 134 9.15 -15.01 -1.51
CA GLU A 134 9.89 -14.69 -2.73
C GLU A 134 10.21 -15.95 -3.56
N SER A 135 10.43 -17.09 -2.89
CA SER A 135 10.63 -18.39 -3.54
C SER A 135 9.45 -18.84 -4.40
N GLU A 136 8.23 -18.43 -4.08
CA GLU A 136 7.02 -18.73 -4.88
C GLU A 136 6.89 -17.84 -6.11
N MET A 137 7.66 -16.75 -6.17
CA MET A 137 7.62 -15.76 -7.25
C MET A 137 8.81 -15.88 -8.22
N CYS A 138 9.80 -16.72 -7.90
CA CYS A 138 10.94 -16.98 -8.76
C CYS A 138 10.50 -17.70 -10.04
N VAL A 139 10.91 -17.18 -11.19
CA VAL A 139 10.80 -17.88 -12.46
C VAL A 139 11.87 -18.96 -12.50
N ALA A 140 11.51 -20.15 -12.96
CA ALA A 140 12.46 -21.25 -13.10
C ALA A 140 13.54 -20.86 -14.12
N PRO A 141 14.84 -21.07 -13.81
CA PRO A 141 15.94 -20.61 -14.67
C PRO A 141 15.95 -21.23 -16.07
N GLU A 142 15.26 -22.36 -16.24
CA GLU A 142 15.06 -23.04 -17.52
C GLU A 142 13.99 -22.41 -18.43
N LEU A 143 13.23 -21.42 -17.95
CA LEU A 143 12.22 -20.73 -18.75
C LEU A 143 12.83 -19.51 -19.43
N GLU A 144 12.78 -19.48 -20.76
CA GLU A 144 13.16 -18.31 -21.55
C GLU A 144 12.23 -17.13 -21.25
N SER A 145 12.80 -15.93 -21.27
CA SER A 145 12.02 -14.73 -21.05
C SER A 145 11.01 -14.58 -22.19
N ILE A 146 9.78 -14.17 -21.89
CA ILE A 146 8.79 -13.86 -22.95
C ILE A 146 9.29 -12.73 -23.87
N ARG A 147 10.25 -11.92 -23.40
CA ARG A 147 10.92 -10.89 -24.20
C ARG A 147 11.91 -11.44 -25.23
N GLU A 148 12.32 -12.70 -25.08
CA GLU A 148 13.23 -13.41 -25.98
C GLU A 148 12.46 -14.25 -27.03
N LEU A 149 11.14 -14.37 -26.87
CA LEU A 149 10.25 -14.96 -27.86
C LEU A 149 9.90 -13.89 -28.93
N GLU A 150 10.78 -13.74 -29.93
CA GLU A 150 10.49 -12.99 -31.17
C GLU A 150 9.63 -13.78 -32.16
#